data_AF-A0A948YIL2-F1
#
_entry.id   AF-A0A948YIL2-F1
#
_cell.length_a   1.000
_cell.length_b   1.000
_cell.length_c   1.000
_cell.angle_alpha   90.00
_cell.angle_beta   90.00
_cell.angle_gamma   90.00
#
_symmetry.space_group_name_H-M   'P 1'
#
loop_
_entity.id
_entity.type
_entity.pdbx_description
1 polymer ?
#
loop_
_entity_poly.entity_id
_entity_poly.type
_entity_poly.pdbx_seq_one_letter_code
_entity_poly.pdbx_strand_id
1 'polypeptide(L)' 'RPFSPHLTLGRVKSQKEKGGLTEALTNTEASHSGNMRVDKIAIIKSELKPQGSIYTSLEEISLKG' A
#
# COMPACT_ATOMS: atom_id res chain seq x y z
N ARG A 1 5.66 9.26 15.66
CA ARG A 1 4.43 8.46 15.40
C ARG A 1 4.85 7.00 15.43
N PRO A 2 4.14 6.10 16.13
CA PRO A 2 4.46 4.68 16.10
C PRO A 2 4.25 4.10 14.69
N PHE A 3 4.99 3.04 14.37
CA PHE A 3 4.78 2.30 13.13
C PHE A 3 3.42 1.59 13.19
N SER A 4 2.63 1.73 12.13
CA SER A 4 1.34 1.04 11.95
C SER A 4 1.38 0.34 10.58
N PRO A 5 1.59 -0.98 10.53
CA PRO A 5 1.68 -1.71 9.27
C PRO A 5 0.33 -1.69 8.57
N HIS A 6 0.31 -1.25 7.32
CA HIS A 6 -0.90 -1.21 6.49
C HIS A 6 -0.52 -1.31 5.01
N LEU A 7 -1.42 -1.85 4.20
CA LEU A 7 -1.31 -1.81 2.75
C LEU A 7 -2.05 -0.59 2.23
N THR A 8 -1.34 0.33 1.57
CA THR A 8 -2.00 1.46 0.90
C THR A 8 -2.67 0.98 -0.38
N LEU A 9 -4.01 1.02 -0.42
CA LEU A 9 -4.79 0.67 -1.63
C LEU A 9 -4.91 1.84 -2.61
N GLY A 10 -4.89 3.07 -2.09
CA GLY A 10 -5.05 4.28 -2.88
C GLY A 10 -5.00 5.52 -2.02
N ARG A 11 -4.99 6.69 -2.67
CA ARG A 11 -5.02 8.00 -2.00
C ARG A 11 -6.13 8.84 -2.59
N VAL A 12 -7.03 9.31 -1.73
CA VAL A 12 -8.15 10.17 -2.13
C VAL A 12 -7.63 11.58 -2.41
N LYS A 13 -7.71 12.04 -3.67
CA LYS A 13 -7.22 13.36 -4.10
C LYS A 13 -8.14 14.53 -3.69
N SER A 14 -9.44 14.28 -3.62
CA SER A 14 -10.45 15.28 -3.27
C SER A 14 -11.46 14.69 -2.32
N GLN A 15 -11.86 15.50 -1.35
CA GLN A 15 -12.85 15.14 -0.34
C GLN A 15 -14.29 15.51 -0.75
N LYS A 16 -14.50 16.02 -1.97
CA LYS A 16 -15.83 16.27 -2.53
C LYS A 16 -16.49 14.93 -2.86
N GLU A 17 -17.77 14.77 -2.49
CA GLU A 17 -18.57 13.56 -2.75
C GLU A 17 -18.05 12.24 -2.14
N LYS A 18 -17.69 12.25 -0.83
CA LYS A 18 -17.23 11.01 -0.14
C LYS A 18 -18.33 9.97 0.12
N GLY A 19 -19.60 10.32 0.02
CA GLY A 19 -20.73 9.47 0.46
C GLY A 19 -20.68 8.07 -0.16
N GLY A 20 -20.63 8.00 -1.49
CA GLY A 20 -20.58 6.73 -2.21
C GLY A 20 -19.30 5.93 -1.98
N LEU A 21 -18.15 6.58 -1.76
CA LEU A 21 -16.90 5.89 -1.43
C LEU A 21 -16.96 5.26 -0.03
N THR A 22 -17.49 5.98 0.96
CA THR A 22 -17.66 5.47 2.33
C THR A 22 -18.63 4.30 2.35
N GLU A 23 -19.75 4.40 1.62
CA GLU A 23 -20.74 3.32 1.51
C GLU A 23 -20.13 2.08 0.86
N ALA A 24 -19.43 2.24 -0.27
CA ALA A 24 -18.75 1.15 -0.94
C ALA A 24 -17.70 0.47 -0.04
N LEU A 25 -16.91 1.24 0.71
CA LEU A 25 -15.93 0.70 1.66
C LEU A 25 -16.58 -0.02 2.83
N THR A 26 -17.72 0.47 3.34
CA THR A 26 -18.47 -0.14 4.45
C THR A 26 -19.12 -1.45 4.03
N ASN A 27 -19.67 -1.50 2.82
CA ASN A 27 -20.30 -2.68 2.24
C ASN A 27 -19.29 -3.69 1.66
N THR A 28 -17.99 -3.34 1.65
CA THR A 28 -16.94 -4.28 1.27
C THR A 28 -16.56 -5.10 2.50
N GLU A 29 -16.88 -6.39 2.44
CA GLU A 29 -16.37 -7.39 3.38
C GLU A 29 -14.83 -7.37 3.38
N ALA A 30 -14.22 -6.90 4.48
CA ALA A 30 -12.76 -6.92 4.69
C ALA A 30 -12.15 -8.35 4.72
N SER A 31 -13.02 -9.34 4.60
CA SER A 31 -12.86 -10.80 4.60
C SER A 31 -11.87 -11.34 3.56
N HIS A 32 -11.38 -10.51 2.64
CA HIS A 32 -10.33 -10.85 1.67
C HIS A 32 -8.93 -10.37 2.05
N SER A 33 -8.72 -9.94 3.30
CA SER A 33 -7.37 -9.68 3.83
C SER A 33 -6.62 -11.01 3.95
N GLY A 34 -6.06 -11.47 2.83
CA GLY A 34 -5.31 -12.71 2.76
C GLY A 34 -4.06 -12.66 3.63
N ASN A 35 -3.58 -13.84 4.01
CA ASN A 35 -2.28 -13.96 4.66
C ASN A 35 -1.18 -13.91 3.62
N MET A 36 -0.08 -13.21 3.93
CA MET A 36 1.12 -13.18 3.11
C MET A 36 2.31 -13.56 3.99
N ARG A 37 3.08 -14.56 3.53
CA ARG A 37 4.38 -14.87 4.15
C ARG A 37 5.35 -13.75 3.83
N VAL A 38 6.00 -13.20 4.85
CA VAL A 38 7.12 -12.27 4.66
C VAL A 38 8.39 -13.09 4.48
N ASP A 39 8.92 -13.12 3.26
CA ASP A 39 10.11 -13.89 2.88
C ASP A 39 11.36 -13.02 2.70
N LYS A 40 11.20 -11.71 2.51
CA LYS A 40 12.30 -10.77 2.33
C LYS A 40 11.93 -9.34 2.73
N ILE A 41 12.96 -8.52 2.91
CA ILE A 41 12.89 -7.07 3.01
C ILE A 41 13.60 -6.48 1.80
N ALA A 42 12.98 -5.53 1.12
CA ALA A 42 13.57 -4.84 -0.02
C ALA A 42 13.92 -3.39 0.33
N ILE A 43 15.11 -2.93 -0.07
CA ILE A 43 15.49 -1.53 -0.04
C ILE A 43 15.03 -0.91 -1.36
N ILE A 44 14.08 0.01 -1.32
CA ILE A 44 13.45 0.58 -2.52
C ILE A 44 13.86 2.05 -2.69
N LYS A 45 14.28 2.41 -3.92
CA LYS A 45 14.44 3.80 -4.35
C LYS A 45 13.17 4.26 -5.06
N SER A 46 12.68 5.45 -4.70
CA SER A 46 11.58 6.12 -5.36
C SER A 46 12.08 7.35 -6.10
N GLU A 47 11.93 7.37 -7.43
CA GLU A 47 12.31 8.51 -8.28
C GLU A 47 11.06 9.15 -8.88
N LEU A 48 10.75 10.39 -8.49
CA LEU A 48 9.61 11.12 -9.02
C LEU A 48 9.93 11.64 -10.43
N LYS A 49 9.15 11.22 -11.43
CA LYS A 49 9.18 11.75 -12.79
C LYS A 49 7.84 12.42 -13.13
N PRO A 50 7.79 13.28 -14.17
CA PRO A 50 6.53 13.91 -14.60
C PRO A 50 5.40 12.91 -14.88
N GLN A 51 5.73 11.72 -15.42
CA GLN A 51 4.78 10.65 -15.70
C GLN A 51 4.37 9.81 -14.46
N GLY A 52 4.99 10.03 -13.30
CA GLY A 52 4.77 9.26 -12.08
C GLY A 52 6.08 8.83 -11.40
N SER A 53 5.95 8.27 -10.19
CA SER A 53 7.09 7.71 -9.45
C SER A 53 7.51 6.36 -10.03
N ILE A 54 8.81 6.19 -10.28
CA ILE A 54 9.41 4.90 -10.59
C ILE A 54 10.01 4.34 -9.30
N TYR A 55 9.64 3.10 -8.98
CA TYR A 55 10.16 2.36 -7.84
C TYR A 55 11.16 1.30 -8.33
N THR A 56 12.36 1.31 -7.76
CA THR A 56 13.43 0.38 -8.10
C THR A 56 13.88 -0.34 -6.83
N SER A 57 13.91 -1.67 -6.85
CA SER A 57 14.54 -2.46 -5.79
C SER A 57 16.06 -2.35 -5.92
N LEU A 58 16.72 -1.78 -4.91
CA LEU A 58 18.17 -1.64 -4.86
C LEU A 58 18.83 -2.90 -4.30
N GLU A 59 18.19 -3.50 -3.31
CA GLU A 59 18.68 -4.70 -2.62
C GLU A 59 17.50 -5.47 -2.03
N GLU A 60 17.65 -6.79 -1.97
CA GLU A 60 16.70 -7.69 -1.33
C GLU A 60 17.40 -8.56 -0.29
N ILE A 61 16.91 -8.51 0.94
CA ILE A 61 17.44 -9.26 2.07
C ILE A 61 16.45 -10.37 2.38
N SER A 62 16.84 -11.61 2.06
CA SER A 62 16.02 -12.78 2.37
C SER A 62 15.93 -12.99 3.88
N LEU A 63 14.71 -13.16 4.39
CA LEU A 63 14.46 -13.54 5.76
C LEU A 63 14.51 -15.06 5.86
N LYS A 64 15.36 -15.56 6.76
CA LYS A 64 15.32 -16.96 7.17
C LYS A 64 14.24 -17.07 8.23
N GLY A 65 13.06 -17.53 7.80
CA GLY A 65 11.94 -17.86 8.69
C GLY A 65 12.21 -19.11 9.49
#